data_AF-B0XAN1-F1
#
_entry.id   AF-B0XAN1-F1
#
_cell.length_a   1.000
_cell.length_b   1.000
_cell.length_c   1.000
_cell.angle_alpha   90.00
_cell.angle_beta   90.00
_cell.angle_gamma   90.00
#
_symmetry.space_group_name_H-M   'P 1'
#
loop_
_entity.id
_entity.type
_entity.pdbx_description
1 polymer ?
#
loop_
_entity_poly.entity_id
_entity_poly.type
_entity_poly.pdbx_seq_one_letter_code
_entity_poly.pdbx_strand_id
1 'polypeptide(L)'
;MSASVFDLFAKSEGCMTMNDMLAMRMFPFTPTVESADSEEPFITENYTDILHRPDLTSIPLIIGFNSNESVTFLPLLQPAIRMFSQDPMAFVPAQLTVPAEELASVGAEIKRFYYGDDTAHCLTGFLDYVSDIWFIIPSFVASELQARFQQNAPQFCYYFDFDCEFNYLKANPQAAHQLEGVAHGDDISYLFKRNVSEAMIEDGSRADEYRAITVQLWTNFAKFGHPTPEPGELGFEWKPSEPIDCDQEEFVLKALHLTDPIRMIEQPFEKRIQFWKELFARFGDNYLHLKSNK
;
A
#
# COMPACT_ATOMS: atom_id res chain seq x y z
N MET A 1 15.77 -36.14 1.48
CA MET A 1 16.62 -34.92 1.47
C MET A 1 16.34 -34.21 2.78
N SER A 2 17.35 -33.90 3.61
CA SER A 2 17.16 -33.20 4.89
C SER A 2 18.07 -31.97 4.91
N ALA A 3 17.55 -30.83 4.47
CA ALA A 3 18.19 -29.53 4.68
C ALA A 3 17.81 -28.99 6.06
N SER A 4 18.70 -28.27 6.73
CA SER A 4 18.35 -27.60 7.99
C SER A 4 17.49 -26.36 7.73
N VAL A 5 16.66 -25.97 8.71
CA VAL A 5 15.85 -24.73 8.61
C VAL A 5 16.75 -23.51 8.41
N PHE A 6 17.92 -23.48 9.05
CA PHE A 6 18.88 -22.39 8.88
C PHE A 6 19.44 -22.32 7.45
N ASP A 7 19.73 -23.48 6.84
CA ASP A 7 20.19 -23.52 5.45
C ASP A 7 19.10 -23.07 4.49
N LEU A 8 17.85 -23.50 4.71
CA LEU A 8 16.71 -23.08 3.90
C LEU A 8 16.51 -21.56 3.98
N PHE A 9 16.53 -20.99 5.19
CA PHE A 9 16.39 -19.55 5.38
C PHE A 9 17.55 -18.78 4.73
N ALA A 10 18.80 -19.18 4.99
CA ALA A 10 19.98 -18.52 4.46
C ALA A 10 20.11 -18.60 2.92
N LYS A 11 19.44 -19.57 2.28
CA LYS A 11 19.44 -19.74 0.82
C LYS A 11 18.18 -19.22 0.14
N SER A 12 17.14 -18.90 0.90
CA SER A 12 15.83 -18.52 0.36
C SER A 12 15.90 -17.34 -0.61
N GLU A 13 16.59 -16.26 -0.24
CA GLU A 13 16.74 -15.05 -1.09
C GLU A 13 17.40 -15.35 -2.45
N GLY A 14 18.26 -16.39 -2.51
CA GLY A 14 18.89 -16.84 -3.75
C GLY A 14 17.96 -17.55 -4.73
N CYS A 15 16.70 -17.78 -4.35
CA CYS A 15 15.68 -18.36 -5.22
C CYS A 15 15.00 -17.33 -6.14
N MET A 16 15.20 -16.03 -5.91
CA MET A 16 14.64 -14.99 -6.78
C MET A 16 15.35 -14.96 -8.14
N THR A 17 14.58 -15.00 -9.22
CA THR A 17 15.08 -14.83 -10.57
C THR A 17 15.26 -13.34 -10.92
N MET A 18 15.94 -13.04 -12.03
CA MET A 18 16.01 -11.68 -12.55
C MET A 18 14.61 -11.11 -12.85
N ASN A 19 13.70 -11.95 -13.36
CA ASN A 19 12.33 -11.54 -13.63
C ASN A 19 11.58 -11.19 -12.34
N ASP A 20 11.83 -11.91 -11.24
CA ASP A 20 11.23 -11.60 -9.93
C ASP A 20 11.70 -10.23 -9.43
N MET A 21 13.00 -9.95 -9.57
CA MET A 21 13.58 -8.66 -9.18
C MET A 21 13.05 -7.50 -10.04
N LEU A 22 12.93 -7.70 -11.36
CA LEU A 22 12.35 -6.71 -12.28
C LEU A 22 10.86 -6.49 -12.02
N ALA A 23 10.14 -7.55 -11.63
CA ALA A 23 8.75 -7.47 -11.18
C ALA A 23 8.59 -6.89 -9.76
N MET A 24 9.69 -6.45 -9.13
CA MET A 24 9.70 -5.90 -7.77
C MET A 24 9.09 -6.87 -6.73
N ARG A 25 9.26 -8.18 -6.92
CA ARG A 25 8.89 -9.19 -5.91
C ARG A 25 9.86 -9.10 -4.74
N MET A 26 9.32 -8.87 -3.55
CA MET A 26 10.10 -8.75 -2.32
C MET A 26 10.55 -10.11 -1.77
N PHE A 27 9.72 -11.15 -1.95
CA PHE A 27 9.96 -12.47 -1.36
C PHE A 27 9.90 -13.56 -2.43
N PRO A 28 10.82 -14.55 -2.38
CA PRO A 28 10.81 -15.70 -3.29
C PRO A 28 9.66 -16.68 -3.02
N PHE A 29 9.16 -16.71 -1.78
CA PHE A 29 8.05 -17.55 -1.36
C PHE A 29 6.90 -16.66 -0.90
N THR A 30 5.76 -16.76 -1.57
CA THR A 30 4.57 -15.94 -1.33
C THR A 30 3.33 -16.83 -1.28
N PRO A 31 2.20 -16.33 -0.71
CA PRO A 31 0.92 -17.03 -0.82
C PRO A 31 0.59 -17.35 -2.29
N THR A 32 0.16 -18.58 -2.55
CA THR A 32 -0.13 -19.08 -3.90
C THR A 32 -1.43 -19.86 -3.92
N VAL A 33 -2.02 -20.01 -5.11
CA VAL A 33 -3.18 -20.88 -5.30
C VAL A 33 -2.72 -22.33 -5.14
N GLU A 34 -3.28 -23.00 -4.14
CA GLU A 34 -2.98 -24.36 -3.75
C GLU A 34 -3.77 -25.38 -4.58
N SER A 35 -3.22 -26.59 -4.69
CA SER A 35 -3.97 -27.71 -5.26
C SER A 35 -5.14 -28.08 -4.36
N ALA A 36 -6.29 -28.41 -4.95
CA ALA A 36 -7.41 -28.98 -4.21
C ALA A 36 -7.07 -30.32 -3.54
N ASP A 37 -6.01 -31.00 -4.01
CA ASP A 37 -5.52 -32.27 -3.44
C ASP A 37 -4.52 -32.08 -2.29
N SER A 38 -4.20 -30.83 -1.89
CA SER A 38 -3.40 -30.57 -0.69
C SER A 38 -4.08 -31.11 0.57
N GLU A 39 -3.30 -31.37 1.63
CA GLU A 39 -3.84 -31.94 2.87
C GLU A 39 -4.85 -31.00 3.55
N GLU A 40 -4.54 -29.70 3.62
CA GLU A 40 -5.37 -28.65 4.19
C GLU A 40 -5.27 -27.36 3.34
N PRO A 41 -5.86 -27.31 2.14
CA PRO A 41 -5.73 -26.14 1.27
C PRO A 41 -6.43 -24.93 1.89
N PHE A 42 -5.76 -23.78 1.90
CA PHE A 42 -6.30 -22.52 2.40
C PHE A 42 -6.66 -21.57 1.25
N ILE A 43 -5.76 -21.33 0.29
CA ILE A 43 -6.00 -20.46 -0.87
C ILE A 43 -6.25 -21.33 -2.10
N THR A 44 -7.50 -21.68 -2.37
CA THR A 44 -7.87 -22.56 -3.49
C THR A 44 -8.15 -21.84 -4.80
N GLU A 45 -8.30 -20.51 -4.76
CA GLU A 45 -8.69 -19.69 -5.91
C GLU A 45 -7.93 -18.36 -5.91
N ASN A 46 -7.89 -17.68 -7.05
CA ASN A 46 -7.28 -16.36 -7.12
C ASN A 46 -8.11 -15.35 -6.29
N TYR A 47 -7.44 -14.57 -5.44
CA TYR A 47 -8.12 -13.61 -4.56
C TYR A 47 -8.92 -12.55 -5.33
N THR A 48 -8.47 -12.14 -6.52
CA THR A 48 -9.23 -11.19 -7.36
C THR A 48 -10.55 -11.79 -7.80
N ASP A 49 -10.57 -13.05 -8.24
CA ASP A 49 -11.81 -13.75 -8.63
C ASP A 49 -12.78 -13.89 -7.46
N ILE A 50 -12.25 -14.15 -6.25
CA ILE A 50 -13.05 -14.21 -5.02
C ILE A 50 -13.69 -12.85 -4.72
N LEU A 51 -12.92 -11.76 -4.77
CA LEU A 51 -13.41 -10.42 -4.42
C LEU A 51 -14.48 -9.87 -5.38
N HIS A 52 -14.59 -10.41 -6.61
CA HIS A 52 -15.67 -10.08 -7.55
C HIS A 52 -17.00 -10.79 -7.25
N ARG A 53 -17.04 -11.71 -6.28
CA ARG A 53 -18.29 -12.37 -5.86
C ARG A 53 -19.05 -11.45 -4.91
N PRO A 54 -20.35 -11.22 -5.11
CA PRO A 54 -21.09 -10.30 -4.27
C PRO A 54 -21.25 -10.83 -2.84
N ASP A 55 -21.05 -9.94 -1.87
CA ASP A 55 -21.40 -10.06 -0.45
C ASP A 55 -20.95 -11.35 0.22
N LEU A 56 -19.67 -11.71 0.03
CA LEU A 56 -19.03 -12.84 0.70
C LEU A 56 -18.90 -12.63 2.21
N THR A 57 -18.88 -11.39 2.66
CA THR A 57 -18.74 -11.02 4.07
C THR A 57 -19.62 -9.82 4.40
N SER A 58 -20.04 -9.73 5.66
CA SER A 58 -20.69 -8.56 6.25
C SER A 58 -19.85 -7.94 7.37
N ILE A 59 -18.58 -8.34 7.48
CA ILE A 59 -17.68 -7.88 8.52
C ILE A 59 -17.09 -6.53 8.08
N PRO A 60 -17.30 -5.43 8.83
CA PRO A 60 -16.68 -4.15 8.52
C PRO A 60 -15.15 -4.26 8.50
N LEU A 61 -14.48 -3.41 7.73
CA LEU A 61 -13.02 -3.39 7.67
C LEU A 61 -12.42 -1.98 7.68
N ILE A 62 -11.24 -1.85 8.26
CA ILE A 62 -10.37 -0.69 8.11
C ILE A 62 -9.28 -1.05 7.11
N ILE A 63 -9.04 -0.17 6.14
CA ILE A 63 -7.89 -0.21 5.23
C ILE A 63 -7.17 1.14 5.31
N GLY A 64 -5.90 1.20 4.94
CA GLY A 64 -5.24 2.47 4.77
C GLY A 64 -3.81 2.32 4.30
N PHE A 65 -3.17 3.47 4.19
CA PHE A 65 -1.81 3.62 3.70
C PHE A 65 -1.18 4.90 4.24
N ASN A 66 0.14 4.91 4.30
CA ASN A 66 0.96 6.02 4.74
C ASN A 66 1.38 6.89 3.55
N SER A 67 1.82 8.13 3.82
CA SER A 67 2.16 9.08 2.76
C SER A 67 3.43 8.79 1.98
N ASN A 68 4.30 7.92 2.50
CA ASN A 68 5.47 7.43 1.76
C ASN A 68 5.91 6.03 2.22
N GLU A 69 5.11 5.03 1.89
CA GLU A 69 5.31 3.63 2.30
C GLU A 69 6.72 3.09 2.04
N SER A 70 7.29 3.35 0.87
CA SER A 70 8.51 2.68 0.44
C SER A 70 9.79 3.15 1.15
N VAL A 71 9.75 4.27 1.88
CA VAL A 71 10.94 4.86 2.54
C VAL A 71 11.63 3.86 3.47
N THR A 72 10.85 3.08 4.23
CA THR A 72 11.36 2.04 5.13
C THR A 72 12.24 1.01 4.40
N PHE A 73 11.96 0.78 3.12
CA PHE A 73 12.63 -0.22 2.29
C PHE A 73 13.86 0.33 1.55
N LEU A 74 14.26 1.59 1.77
CA LEU A 74 15.40 2.20 1.08
C LEU A 74 16.68 1.33 1.10
N PRO A 75 17.08 0.68 2.22
CA PRO A 75 18.24 -0.21 2.23
C PRO A 75 18.09 -1.43 1.29
N LEU A 76 16.89 -1.99 1.20
CA LEU A 76 16.56 -3.10 0.29
C LEU A 76 16.55 -2.64 -1.17
N LEU A 77 16.11 -1.41 -1.41
CA LEU A 77 15.97 -0.81 -2.74
C LEU A 77 17.28 -0.26 -3.32
N GLN A 78 18.32 -0.06 -2.51
CA GLN A 78 19.63 0.48 -2.93
C GLN A 78 20.20 -0.17 -4.20
N PRO A 79 20.21 -1.51 -4.36
CA PRO A 79 20.66 -2.15 -5.60
C PRO A 79 19.76 -1.82 -6.80
N ALA A 80 18.44 -1.76 -6.59
CA ALA A 80 17.45 -1.47 -7.62
C ALA A 80 17.53 -0.02 -8.13
N ILE A 81 17.79 0.96 -7.25
CA ILE A 81 17.90 2.39 -7.62
C ILE A 81 18.86 2.60 -8.79
N ARG A 82 20.01 1.91 -8.78
CA ARG A 82 20.99 2.00 -9.89
C ARG A 82 20.45 1.38 -11.17
N MET A 83 19.83 0.20 -11.08
CA MET A 83 19.24 -0.49 -12.23
C MET A 83 18.15 0.37 -12.90
N PHE A 84 17.18 0.85 -12.12
CA PHE A 84 16.09 1.70 -12.62
C PHE A 84 16.60 3.03 -13.18
N SER A 85 17.69 3.59 -12.64
CA SER A 85 18.27 4.81 -13.19
C SER A 85 18.77 4.62 -14.64
N GLN A 86 19.24 3.41 -14.99
CA GLN A 86 19.90 3.10 -16.26
C GLN A 86 18.96 2.49 -17.30
N ASP A 87 17.95 1.74 -16.88
CA ASP A 87 17.02 1.05 -17.77
C ASP A 87 15.57 1.52 -17.56
N PRO A 88 15.01 2.33 -18.49
CA PRO A 88 13.62 2.72 -18.44
C PRO A 88 12.65 1.54 -18.43
N MET A 89 12.99 0.39 -19.05
CA MET A 89 12.10 -0.77 -19.10
C MET A 89 11.83 -1.36 -17.71
N ALA A 90 12.75 -1.17 -16.75
CA ALA A 90 12.57 -1.61 -15.37
C ALA A 90 11.35 -0.95 -14.68
N PHE A 91 10.90 0.22 -15.16
CA PHE A 91 9.71 0.90 -14.64
C PHE A 91 8.39 0.28 -15.08
N VAL A 92 8.38 -0.67 -16.04
CA VAL A 92 7.15 -1.32 -16.47
C VAL A 92 6.83 -2.45 -15.49
N PRO A 93 5.75 -2.36 -14.68
CA PRO A 93 5.40 -3.43 -13.78
C PRO A 93 4.99 -4.68 -14.56
N ALA A 94 5.34 -5.85 -14.04
CA ALA A 94 5.09 -7.12 -14.70
C ALA A 94 3.60 -7.48 -14.83
N GLN A 95 2.70 -6.72 -14.22
CA GLN A 95 1.25 -6.83 -14.36
C GLN A 95 0.73 -6.19 -15.65
N LEU A 96 1.50 -5.29 -16.27
CA LEU A 96 1.16 -4.71 -17.57
C LEU A 96 1.63 -5.64 -18.70
N THR A 97 0.74 -5.94 -19.64
CA THR A 97 1.01 -6.73 -20.83
C THR A 97 1.46 -5.82 -21.98
N VAL A 98 2.58 -5.12 -21.78
CA VAL A 98 3.13 -4.19 -22.77
C VAL A 98 3.86 -4.96 -23.89
N PRO A 99 3.58 -4.68 -25.17
CA PRO A 99 4.34 -5.24 -26.29
C PRO A 99 5.84 -4.95 -26.19
N ALA A 100 6.69 -5.89 -26.63
CA ALA A 100 8.14 -5.80 -26.45
C ALA A 100 8.75 -4.55 -27.10
N GLU A 101 8.19 -4.12 -28.23
CA GLU A 101 8.55 -2.92 -28.98
C GLU A 101 8.17 -1.61 -28.26
N GLU A 102 7.20 -1.64 -27.35
CA GLU A 102 6.70 -0.48 -26.60
C GLU A 102 7.26 -0.38 -25.17
N LEU A 103 7.90 -1.43 -24.65
CA LEU A 103 8.46 -1.48 -23.28
C LEU A 103 9.35 -0.28 -22.97
N ALA A 104 10.22 0.11 -23.89
CA ALA A 104 11.12 1.25 -23.69
C ALA A 104 10.35 2.58 -23.57
N SER A 105 9.34 2.79 -24.43
CA SER A 105 8.55 4.02 -24.42
C SER A 105 7.64 4.11 -23.21
N VAL A 106 6.97 3.01 -22.84
CA VAL A 106 6.09 2.97 -21.66
C VAL A 106 6.90 3.12 -20.38
N GLY A 107 8.04 2.44 -20.27
CA GLY A 107 8.96 2.61 -19.15
C GLY A 107 9.48 4.05 -19.02
N ALA A 108 9.78 4.71 -20.14
CA ALA A 108 10.15 6.12 -20.14
C ALA A 108 9.00 7.05 -19.75
N GLU A 109 7.76 6.74 -20.15
CA GLU A 109 6.55 7.45 -19.74
C GLU A 109 6.35 7.39 -18.22
N ILE A 110 6.43 6.19 -17.62
CA ILE A 110 6.34 5.99 -16.17
C ILE A 110 7.47 6.72 -15.46
N LYS A 111 8.71 6.54 -15.90
CA LYS A 111 9.86 7.23 -15.32
C LYS A 111 9.66 8.75 -15.32
N ARG A 112 9.19 9.32 -16.44
CA ARG A 112 8.96 10.75 -16.57
C ARG A 112 7.84 11.24 -15.66
N PHE A 113 6.77 10.46 -15.50
CA PHE A 113 5.68 10.80 -14.59
C PHE A 113 6.17 11.01 -13.15
N TYR A 114 7.05 10.13 -12.66
CA TYR A 114 7.56 10.21 -11.28
C TYR A 114 8.76 11.13 -11.10
N TYR A 115 9.70 11.15 -12.06
CA TYR A 115 10.95 11.90 -11.89
C TYR A 115 10.81 13.34 -12.40
N GLY A 116 9.82 13.61 -13.25
CA GLY A 116 9.76 14.83 -14.04
C GLY A 116 10.95 14.95 -14.99
N ASP A 117 11.25 16.19 -15.38
CA ASP A 117 12.37 16.50 -16.26
C ASP A 117 13.67 16.85 -15.48
N ASP A 118 13.62 16.90 -14.13
CA ASP A 118 14.75 17.25 -13.26
C ASP A 118 15.25 16.04 -12.45
N THR A 119 16.56 15.79 -12.54
CA THR A 119 17.22 14.73 -11.80
C THR A 119 17.26 14.93 -10.27
N ALA A 120 17.04 16.16 -9.78
CA ALA A 120 17.09 16.47 -8.34
C ALA A 120 16.11 15.66 -7.49
N HIS A 121 14.99 15.20 -8.07
CA HIS A 121 13.92 14.49 -7.36
C HIS A 121 13.85 12.99 -7.66
N CYS A 122 14.88 12.41 -8.29
CA CYS A 122 14.85 11.00 -8.72
C CYS A 122 14.62 10.02 -7.56
N LEU A 123 15.20 10.28 -6.38
CA LEU A 123 15.01 9.39 -5.23
C LEU A 123 13.58 9.45 -4.71
N THR A 124 13.02 10.65 -4.50
CA THR A 124 11.64 10.81 -4.04
C THR A 124 10.65 10.23 -5.06
N GLY A 125 10.83 10.52 -6.35
CA GLY A 125 9.99 9.97 -7.41
C GLY A 125 10.08 8.44 -7.49
N PHE A 126 11.26 7.87 -7.30
CA PHE A 126 11.42 6.42 -7.22
C PHE A 126 10.68 5.82 -6.03
N LEU A 127 10.76 6.46 -4.86
CA LEU A 127 10.06 6.00 -3.66
C LEU A 127 8.55 6.14 -3.80
N ASP A 128 8.04 7.21 -4.43
CA ASP A 128 6.62 7.33 -4.77
C ASP A 128 6.17 6.22 -5.73
N TYR A 129 6.96 5.93 -6.77
CA TYR A 129 6.70 4.82 -7.69
C TYR A 129 6.61 3.48 -6.94
N VAL A 130 7.60 3.18 -6.07
CA VAL A 130 7.61 1.94 -5.29
C VAL A 130 6.43 1.88 -4.31
N SER A 131 6.08 3.00 -3.67
CA SER A 131 4.92 3.10 -2.78
C SER A 131 3.63 2.79 -3.53
N ASP A 132 3.49 3.31 -4.75
CA ASP A 132 2.30 3.09 -5.56
C ASP A 132 2.14 1.62 -5.97
N ILE A 133 3.20 1.00 -6.52
CA ILE A 133 3.12 -0.39 -6.99
C ILE A 133 2.94 -1.41 -5.87
N TRP A 134 3.52 -1.17 -4.69
CA TRP A 134 3.48 -2.13 -3.58
C TRP A 134 2.27 -1.96 -2.67
N PHE A 135 1.79 -0.73 -2.48
CA PHE A 135 0.81 -0.43 -1.43
C PHE A 135 -0.39 0.35 -1.95
N ILE A 136 -0.19 1.51 -2.58
CA ILE A 136 -1.29 2.43 -2.87
C ILE A 136 -2.24 1.84 -3.92
N ILE A 137 -1.72 1.39 -5.07
CA ILE A 137 -2.55 0.87 -6.16
C ILE A 137 -3.31 -0.39 -5.75
N PRO A 138 -2.68 -1.42 -5.15
CA PRO A 138 -3.41 -2.57 -4.62
C PRO A 138 -4.48 -2.19 -3.59
N SER A 139 -4.22 -1.21 -2.71
CA SER A 139 -5.19 -0.76 -1.71
C SER A 139 -6.39 -0.05 -2.34
N PHE A 140 -6.15 0.76 -3.38
CA PHE A 140 -7.22 1.38 -4.16
C PHE A 140 -8.07 0.34 -4.90
N VAL A 141 -7.43 -0.65 -5.55
CA VAL A 141 -8.15 -1.76 -6.20
C VAL A 141 -8.98 -2.54 -5.18
N ALA A 142 -8.40 -2.89 -4.03
CA ALA A 142 -9.13 -3.60 -2.97
C ALA A 142 -10.33 -2.80 -2.46
N SER A 143 -10.19 -1.48 -2.32
CA SER A 143 -11.28 -0.59 -1.89
C SER A 143 -12.38 -0.46 -2.93
N GLU A 144 -12.00 -0.36 -4.21
CA GLU A 144 -12.97 -0.32 -5.31
C GLU A 144 -13.74 -1.65 -5.43
N LEU A 145 -13.05 -2.79 -5.30
CA LEU A 145 -13.69 -4.11 -5.28
C LEU A 145 -14.63 -4.28 -4.09
N GLN A 146 -14.22 -3.81 -2.90
CA GLN A 146 -15.06 -3.83 -1.70
C GLN A 146 -16.33 -3.00 -1.90
N ALA A 147 -16.21 -1.79 -2.43
CA ALA A 147 -17.35 -0.89 -2.67
C ALA A 147 -18.32 -1.43 -3.73
N ARG A 148 -17.82 -2.14 -4.76
CA ARG A 148 -18.64 -2.74 -5.83
C ARG A 148 -19.34 -4.01 -5.37
N PHE A 149 -18.60 -4.91 -4.72
CA PHE A 149 -19.03 -6.29 -4.54
C PHE A 149 -19.31 -6.67 -3.09
N GLN A 150 -18.82 -5.95 -2.08
CA GLN A 150 -19.00 -6.30 -0.67
C GLN A 150 -19.82 -5.23 0.06
N GLN A 151 -20.97 -4.88 -0.50
CA GLN A 151 -21.78 -3.73 -0.06
C GLN A 151 -22.34 -3.90 1.37
N ASN A 152 -22.47 -5.14 1.83
CA ASN A 152 -22.88 -5.44 3.21
C ASN A 152 -21.75 -5.32 4.25
N ALA A 153 -20.52 -5.00 3.85
CA ALA A 153 -19.36 -4.86 4.71
C ALA A 153 -18.76 -3.44 4.59
N PRO A 154 -19.14 -2.50 5.49
CA PRO A 154 -18.62 -1.13 5.48
C PRO A 154 -17.10 -1.08 5.56
N GLN A 155 -16.48 -0.32 4.66
CA GLN A 155 -15.04 -0.09 4.64
C GLN A 155 -14.71 1.32 5.10
N PHE A 156 -13.75 1.45 6.00
CA PHE A 156 -13.21 2.74 6.45
C PHE A 156 -11.76 2.86 5.97
N CYS A 157 -11.49 3.79 5.06
CA CYS A 157 -10.12 4.05 4.59
C CYS A 157 -9.47 5.16 5.40
N TYR A 158 -8.19 5.00 5.81
CA TYR A 158 -7.36 6.10 6.31
C TYR A 158 -6.20 6.41 5.36
N TYR A 159 -5.75 7.65 5.42
CA TYR A 159 -4.52 8.12 4.80
C TYR A 159 -3.65 8.75 5.88
N PHE A 160 -2.57 8.07 6.27
CA PHE A 160 -1.71 8.50 7.37
C PHE A 160 -0.60 9.42 6.88
N ASP A 161 -0.59 10.65 7.40
CA ASP A 161 0.27 11.74 6.94
C ASP A 161 0.59 12.71 8.09
N PHE A 162 0.68 12.17 9.30
CA PHE A 162 1.12 12.90 10.48
C PHE A 162 2.61 12.62 10.68
N ASP A 163 3.45 13.54 10.19
CA ASP A 163 4.90 13.47 10.31
C ASP A 163 5.37 14.19 11.58
N CYS A 164 5.83 13.43 12.57
CA CYS A 164 6.42 13.99 13.78
C CYS A 164 7.69 13.21 14.20
N GLU A 165 8.33 13.63 15.29
CA GLU A 165 9.57 13.02 15.82
C GLU A 165 9.45 11.50 16.12
N PHE A 166 8.24 10.94 16.04
CA PHE A 166 7.90 9.53 16.25
C PHE A 166 8.01 8.63 15.01
N ASN A 167 8.26 9.20 13.82
CA ASN A 167 8.41 8.47 12.56
C ASN A 167 9.76 7.74 12.54
N TYR A 168 9.87 6.72 13.39
CA TYR A 168 11.12 6.07 13.77
C TYR A 168 11.79 5.32 12.62
N LEU A 169 11.04 4.84 11.63
CA LEU A 169 11.66 4.15 10.49
C LEU A 169 12.39 5.12 9.57
N LYS A 170 11.98 6.40 9.54
CA LYS A 170 12.81 7.50 9.02
C LYS A 170 13.96 7.87 9.92
N ALA A 171 13.87 7.57 11.22
CA ALA A 171 14.90 7.89 12.18
C ALA A 171 16.23 7.10 11.98
N ASN A 172 16.28 6.20 11.00
CA ASN A 172 17.52 5.54 10.57
C ASN A 172 18.48 6.56 9.89
N PRO A 173 19.67 6.82 10.46
CA PRO A 173 20.58 7.89 10.04
C PRO A 173 21.19 7.74 8.62
N GLN A 174 20.87 6.69 7.85
CA GLN A 174 21.53 6.40 6.58
C GLN A 174 20.99 7.14 5.34
N ALA A 175 19.88 7.90 5.41
CA ALA A 175 19.44 8.89 4.40
C ALA A 175 17.97 9.32 4.56
N ALA A 176 17.16 8.56 5.31
CA ALA A 176 15.70 8.68 5.30
C ALA A 176 15.15 9.93 6.03
N HIS A 177 15.92 10.51 6.96
CA HIS A 177 15.53 11.71 7.72
C HIS A 177 15.24 12.95 6.87
N GLN A 178 15.80 13.03 5.65
CA GLN A 178 15.62 14.19 4.76
C GLN A 178 14.46 14.01 3.77
N LEU A 179 13.83 12.84 3.77
CA LEU A 179 12.69 12.54 2.90
C LEU A 179 11.39 12.96 3.61
N GLU A 180 10.43 13.49 2.88
CA GLU A 180 9.11 13.90 3.39
C GLU A 180 8.11 12.72 3.43
N GLY A 181 7.07 12.82 4.27
CA GLY A 181 5.98 11.84 4.39
C GLY A 181 6.09 10.84 5.57
N VAL A 182 5.25 9.82 5.60
CA VAL A 182 5.21 8.81 6.67
C VAL A 182 5.55 7.45 6.11
N ALA A 183 6.50 6.75 6.73
CA ALA A 183 7.04 5.51 6.20
C ALA A 183 6.17 4.29 6.56
N HIS A 184 6.31 3.20 5.82
CA HIS A 184 5.60 1.95 6.11
C HIS A 184 5.86 1.49 7.55
N GLY A 185 4.79 1.33 8.33
CA GLY A 185 4.83 0.89 9.72
C GLY A 185 5.07 1.99 10.77
N ASP A 186 5.21 3.25 10.38
CA ASP A 186 5.30 4.36 11.34
C ASP A 186 3.98 4.55 12.12
N ASP A 187 2.83 4.36 11.46
CA ASP A 187 1.47 4.39 12.04
C ASP A 187 1.26 3.36 13.16
N ILE A 188 1.93 2.19 13.09
CA ILE A 188 1.89 1.16 14.14
C ILE A 188 2.39 1.70 15.49
N SER A 189 3.33 2.66 15.47
CA SER A 189 3.91 3.24 16.67
C SER A 189 2.90 4.08 17.48
N TYR A 190 1.78 4.47 16.88
CA TYR A 190 0.66 5.14 17.55
C TYR A 190 -0.33 4.17 18.18
N LEU A 191 -0.28 2.88 17.82
CA LEU A 191 -1.14 1.83 18.38
C LEU A 191 -0.44 0.99 19.46
N PHE A 192 0.86 0.76 19.29
CA PHE A 192 1.62 -0.14 20.15
C PHE A 192 2.86 0.52 20.72
N LYS A 193 3.12 0.24 22.00
CA LYS A 193 4.39 0.59 22.63
C LYS A 193 5.53 -0.24 22.03
N ARG A 194 6.58 0.41 21.52
CA ARG A 194 7.80 -0.24 21.02
C ARG A 194 8.87 -0.34 22.10
N ASN A 195 9.68 -1.40 22.04
CA ASN A 195 10.80 -1.64 22.97
C ASN A 195 12.13 -0.96 22.57
N VAL A 196 12.14 -0.13 21.52
CA VAL A 196 13.35 0.52 21.00
C VAL A 196 13.33 1.97 21.44
N SER A 197 14.39 2.38 22.15
CA SER A 197 14.60 3.67 22.84
C SER A 197 13.39 4.61 22.83
N GLU A 198 12.70 4.70 23.97
CA GLU A 198 11.68 5.72 24.22
C GLU A 198 12.28 7.10 23.91
N ALA A 199 12.09 7.60 22.68
CA ALA A 199 11.83 9.01 22.51
C ALA A 199 10.56 9.22 23.32
N MET A 200 10.73 9.67 24.55
CA MET A 200 9.63 9.85 25.49
C MET A 200 8.65 10.81 24.81
N ILE A 201 7.48 10.32 24.37
CA ILE A 201 6.39 11.21 24.00
C ILE A 201 6.13 12.03 25.27
N GLU A 202 6.34 13.33 25.19
CA GLU A 202 6.01 14.21 26.30
C GLU A 202 4.49 14.15 26.53
N ASP A 203 4.09 13.87 27.77
CA ASP A 203 2.68 13.80 28.15
C ASP A 203 1.99 15.12 27.79
N GLY A 204 0.86 15.04 27.09
CA GLY A 204 0.14 16.23 26.60
C GLY A 204 0.76 16.93 25.39
N SER A 205 1.82 16.39 24.79
CA SER A 205 2.27 16.84 23.47
C SER A 205 1.26 16.54 22.38
N ARG A 206 1.39 17.21 21.22
CA ARG A 206 0.52 16.93 20.07
C ARG A 206 0.60 15.46 19.62
N ALA A 207 1.78 14.84 19.72
CA ALA A 207 1.96 13.43 19.39
C ALA A 207 1.25 12.51 20.39
N ASP A 208 1.21 12.87 21.68
CA ASP A 208 0.44 12.14 22.70
C ASP A 208 -1.06 12.19 22.43
N GLU A 209 -1.59 13.38 22.12
CA GLU A 209 -2.98 13.56 21.72
C GLU A 209 -3.31 12.73 20.47
N TYR A 210 -2.42 12.75 19.47
CA TYR A 210 -2.61 12.01 18.23
C TYR A 210 -2.62 10.49 18.46
N ARG A 211 -1.74 10.01 19.33
CA ARG A 211 -1.72 8.61 19.79
C ARG A 211 -3.04 8.24 20.47
N ALA A 212 -3.53 9.08 21.37
CA ALA A 212 -4.81 8.85 22.05
C ALA A 212 -5.98 8.76 21.07
N ILE A 213 -6.04 9.68 20.09
CA ILE A 213 -7.06 9.66 19.02
C ILE A 213 -6.95 8.38 18.20
N THR A 214 -5.75 8.00 17.76
CA THR A 214 -5.51 6.80 16.95
C THR A 214 -5.95 5.54 17.71
N VAL A 215 -5.56 5.39 18.97
CA VAL A 215 -6.02 4.26 19.81
C VAL A 215 -7.54 4.27 19.98
N GLN A 216 -8.16 5.44 20.16
CA GLN A 216 -9.61 5.55 20.30
C GLN A 216 -10.33 5.11 19.02
N LEU A 217 -9.88 5.52 17.84
CA LEU A 217 -10.47 5.11 16.56
C LEU A 217 -10.45 3.58 16.37
N TRP A 218 -9.30 2.94 16.61
CA TRP A 218 -9.16 1.48 16.48
C TRP A 218 -9.95 0.71 17.54
N THR A 219 -9.96 1.18 18.78
CA THR A 219 -10.72 0.52 19.87
C THR A 219 -12.22 0.71 19.72
N ASN A 220 -12.67 1.86 19.22
CA ASN A 220 -14.07 2.08 18.84
C ASN A 220 -14.48 1.13 17.72
N PHE A 221 -13.67 1.02 16.66
CA PHE A 221 -13.95 0.08 15.58
C PHE A 221 -14.05 -1.37 16.08
N ALA A 222 -13.10 -1.81 16.92
CA ALA A 222 -13.13 -3.16 17.49
C ALA A 222 -14.37 -3.42 18.36
N LYS A 223 -14.87 -2.40 19.08
CA LYS A 223 -16.01 -2.52 20.00
C LYS A 223 -17.37 -2.37 19.32
N PHE A 224 -17.46 -1.52 18.30
CA PHE A 224 -18.74 -1.06 17.72
C PHE A 224 -18.86 -1.34 16.22
N GLY A 225 -17.80 -1.78 15.54
CA GLY A 225 -17.76 -1.88 14.08
C GLY A 225 -17.71 -0.54 13.36
N HIS A 226 -17.52 0.56 14.09
CA HIS A 226 -17.47 1.94 13.58
C HIS A 226 -16.42 2.74 14.35
N PRO A 227 -15.48 3.45 13.68
CA PRO A 227 -14.38 4.14 14.36
C PRO A 227 -14.79 5.43 15.09
N THR A 228 -15.85 6.10 14.64
CA THR A 228 -16.45 7.28 15.29
C THR A 228 -17.93 7.07 15.63
N PRO A 229 -18.27 6.16 16.57
CA PRO A 229 -19.65 5.73 16.82
C PRO A 229 -20.51 6.81 17.48
N GLU A 230 -19.91 7.70 18.27
CA GLU A 230 -20.59 8.81 18.95
C GLU A 230 -20.31 10.13 18.21
N PRO A 231 -21.34 10.74 17.58
CA PRO A 231 -21.17 11.98 16.84
C PRO A 231 -20.60 13.12 17.70
N GLY A 232 -19.51 13.74 17.24
CA GLY A 232 -18.91 14.91 17.87
C GLY A 232 -17.92 14.62 19.01
N GLU A 233 -17.74 13.37 19.44
CA GLU A 233 -16.77 12.99 20.49
C GLU A 233 -15.34 13.41 20.12
N LEU A 234 -14.92 13.14 18.88
CA LEU A 234 -13.59 13.47 18.36
C LEU A 234 -13.53 14.78 17.57
N GLY A 235 -14.65 15.50 17.45
CA GLY A 235 -14.74 16.71 16.62
C GLY A 235 -14.76 16.47 15.11
N PHE A 236 -14.70 15.22 14.66
CA PHE A 236 -14.87 14.79 13.27
C PHE A 236 -15.62 13.46 13.19
N GLU A 237 -16.05 13.10 11.99
CA GLU A 237 -16.72 11.83 11.68
C GLU A 237 -15.91 11.11 10.60
N TRP A 238 -15.53 9.85 10.86
CA TRP A 238 -14.90 9.00 9.85
C TRP A 238 -15.98 8.21 9.13
N LYS A 239 -16.28 8.63 7.92
CA LYS A 239 -17.32 8.02 7.08
C LYS A 239 -16.77 6.82 6.32
N PRO A 240 -17.54 5.73 6.17
CA PRO A 240 -17.12 4.63 5.33
C PRO A 240 -17.14 5.03 3.84
N SER A 241 -16.45 4.26 3.01
CA SER A 241 -16.58 4.31 1.56
C SER A 241 -18.01 3.97 1.15
N GLU A 242 -18.52 4.69 0.15
CA GLU A 242 -19.88 4.49 -0.34
C GLU A 242 -19.95 3.24 -1.23
N PRO A 243 -20.98 2.39 -1.09
CA PRO A 243 -21.26 1.34 -2.07
C PRO A 243 -21.44 1.97 -3.45
N ILE A 244 -20.90 1.31 -4.47
CA ILE A 244 -21.08 1.72 -5.86
C ILE A 244 -21.76 0.61 -6.65
N ASP A 245 -22.69 1.00 -7.51
CA ASP A 245 -23.34 0.04 -8.41
C ASP A 245 -22.28 -0.56 -9.34
N CYS A 246 -22.41 -1.86 -9.65
CA CYS A 246 -21.46 -2.55 -10.52
C CYS A 246 -21.33 -1.89 -11.91
N ASP A 247 -22.40 -1.22 -12.36
CA ASP A 247 -22.48 -0.55 -13.66
C ASP A 247 -21.99 0.91 -13.64
N GLN A 248 -21.66 1.48 -12.47
CA GLN A 248 -21.09 2.82 -12.37
C GLN A 248 -19.59 2.81 -12.70
N GLU A 249 -19.17 3.71 -13.59
CA GLU A 249 -17.77 3.79 -14.01
C GLU A 249 -16.86 4.42 -12.95
N GLU A 250 -17.37 5.39 -12.19
CA GLU A 250 -16.53 6.20 -11.30
C GLU A 250 -16.55 5.70 -9.84
N PHE A 251 -15.37 5.43 -9.29
CA PHE A 251 -15.16 5.13 -7.88
C PHE A 251 -14.39 6.28 -7.21
N VAL A 252 -14.95 6.81 -6.13
CA VAL A 252 -14.34 7.87 -5.31
C VAL A 252 -13.93 7.31 -3.95
N LEU A 253 -12.63 7.13 -3.74
CA LEU A 253 -12.11 6.73 -2.44
C LEU A 253 -12.18 7.90 -1.45
N LYS A 254 -13.03 7.78 -0.44
CA LYS A 254 -13.06 8.68 0.72
C LYS A 254 -12.16 8.11 1.82
N ALA A 255 -11.24 8.93 2.32
CA ALA A 255 -10.32 8.52 3.37
C ALA A 255 -10.28 9.54 4.52
N LEU A 256 -10.10 9.05 5.74
CA LEU A 256 -9.73 9.91 6.87
C LEU A 256 -8.24 10.27 6.73
N HIS A 257 -7.96 11.52 6.37
CA HIS A 257 -6.60 12.07 6.37
C HIS A 257 -6.17 12.28 7.81
N LEU A 258 -5.39 11.33 8.31
CA LEU A 258 -4.70 11.42 9.57
C LEU A 258 -3.48 12.35 9.38
N THR A 259 -3.78 13.64 9.28
CA THR A 259 -2.85 14.77 9.34
C THR A 259 -3.22 15.68 10.53
N ASP A 260 -2.64 16.87 10.62
CA ASP A 260 -3.01 17.87 11.62
C ASP A 260 -3.44 19.20 10.96
N PRO A 261 -4.75 19.54 10.94
CA PRO A 261 -5.87 18.86 11.58
C PRO A 261 -6.41 17.64 10.81
N ILE A 262 -6.97 16.67 11.54
CA ILE A 262 -7.63 15.47 10.98
C ILE A 262 -8.88 15.86 10.19
N ARG A 263 -9.07 15.28 9.00
CA ARG A 263 -10.22 15.57 8.13
C ARG A 263 -10.50 14.45 7.13
N MET A 264 -11.74 14.37 6.64
CA MET A 264 -12.05 13.54 5.47
C MET A 264 -11.53 14.20 4.20
N ILE A 265 -10.98 13.39 3.29
CA ILE A 265 -10.57 13.79 1.95
C ILE A 265 -11.11 12.80 0.92
N GLU A 266 -11.13 13.22 -0.34
CA GLU A 266 -11.49 12.39 -1.49
C GLU A 266 -10.27 12.20 -2.38
N GLN A 267 -10.13 11.01 -2.96
CA GLN A 267 -9.08 10.64 -3.91
C GLN A 267 -7.65 11.01 -3.44
N PRO A 268 -7.16 10.48 -2.31
CA PRO A 268 -5.74 10.61 -1.99
C PRO A 268 -4.90 10.10 -3.17
N PHE A 269 -3.89 10.86 -3.57
CA PHE A 269 -3.05 10.53 -4.74
C PHE A 269 -3.77 10.48 -6.09
N GLU A 270 -4.89 11.20 -6.26
CA GLU A 270 -5.72 11.22 -7.48
C GLU A 270 -4.93 11.14 -8.80
N LYS A 271 -3.92 12.02 -8.97
CA LYS A 271 -3.10 12.05 -10.20
C LYS A 271 -2.35 10.75 -10.45
N ARG A 272 -1.82 10.11 -9.41
CA ARG A 272 -1.10 8.83 -9.50
C ARG A 272 -2.08 7.71 -9.82
N ILE A 273 -3.22 7.68 -9.13
CA ILE A 273 -4.28 6.68 -9.39
C ILE A 273 -4.77 6.77 -10.83
N GLN A 274 -5.06 7.97 -11.31
CA GLN A 274 -5.55 8.19 -12.67
C GLN A 274 -4.51 7.76 -13.72
N PHE A 275 -3.23 8.12 -13.50
CA PHE A 275 -2.13 7.68 -14.36
C PHE A 275 -2.07 6.15 -14.48
N TRP A 276 -2.18 5.44 -13.35
CA TRP A 276 -2.19 3.98 -13.36
C TRP A 276 -3.46 3.40 -14.01
N LYS A 277 -4.64 3.96 -13.74
CA LYS A 277 -5.90 3.54 -14.40
C LYS A 277 -5.77 3.63 -15.93
N GLU A 278 -5.18 4.71 -16.45
CA GLU A 278 -4.95 4.90 -17.88
C GLU A 278 -3.93 3.90 -18.46
N LEU A 279 -2.84 3.62 -17.74
CA LEU A 279 -1.86 2.61 -18.16
C LEU A 279 -2.46 1.20 -18.19
N PHE A 280 -3.23 0.82 -17.17
CA PHE A 280 -3.90 -0.48 -17.13
C PHE A 280 -5.01 -0.59 -18.18
N ALA A 281 -5.67 0.52 -18.55
CA ALA A 281 -6.63 0.52 -19.66
C ALA A 281 -5.94 0.32 -21.03
N ARG A 282 -4.69 0.78 -21.18
CA ARG A 282 -3.91 0.63 -22.42
C ARG A 282 -3.25 -0.75 -22.55
N PHE A 283 -2.73 -1.28 -21.44
CA PHE A 283 -1.83 -2.44 -21.46
C PHE A 283 -2.23 -3.56 -20.50
N GLY A 284 -3.38 -3.48 -19.83
CA GLY A 284 -3.94 -4.54 -19.00
C GLY A 284 -5.31 -5.01 -19.52
N ASP A 285 -5.83 -6.07 -18.92
CA ASP A 285 -7.23 -6.48 -19.21
C ASP A 285 -8.20 -5.51 -18.51
N ASN A 286 -7.95 -5.22 -17.23
CA ASN A 286 -8.71 -4.28 -16.38
C ASN A 286 -7.87 -3.93 -15.14
N TYR A 287 -7.85 -2.66 -14.71
CA TYR A 287 -7.23 -2.20 -13.46
C TYR A 287 -7.71 -2.96 -12.21
N LEU A 288 -8.95 -3.46 -12.24
CA LEU A 288 -9.54 -4.27 -11.16
C LEU A 288 -9.17 -5.76 -11.20
N HIS A 289 -8.62 -6.24 -12.31
CA HIS A 289 -8.11 -7.60 -12.46
C HIS A 289 -6.58 -7.60 -12.48
N LEU A 290 -5.98 -7.33 -11.32
CA LEU A 290 -4.54 -7.46 -11.14
C LEU A 290 -4.16 -8.95 -11.24
N LYS A 291 -3.59 -9.37 -12.37
CA LYS A 291 -3.09 -10.74 -12.52
C LYS A 291 -1.94 -10.97 -11.54
N SER A 292 -2.09 -11.96 -10.68
CA SER A 292 -0.96 -12.53 -9.96
C SER A 292 -0.12 -13.32 -10.97
N ASN A 293 1.12 -12.87 -11.20
CA ASN A 293 2.04 -13.62 -12.04
C ASN A 293 2.32 -14.98 -11.39
N LYS A 294 2.22 -16.05 -12.17
CA LYS A 294 2.76 -17.37 -11.80
C LYS A 294 4.27 -17.35 -11.97
#